data_AF-A0AAU6EIA2-F1
#
_entry.id   AF-A0AAU6EIA2-F1
#
_cell.length_a   1.000
_cell.length_b   1.000
_cell.length_c   1.000
_cell.angle_alpha   90.00
_cell.angle_beta   90.00
_cell.angle_gamma   90.00
#
_symmetry.space_group_name_H-M   'P 1'
#
loop_
_entity.id
_entity.type
_entity.pdbx_description
1 polymer ?
#
loop_
_entity_poly.entity_id
_entity_poly.type
_entity_poly.pdbx_seq_one_letter_code
_entity_poly.pdbx_strand_id
1 'polypeptide(L)'
;MRLTPHEQERLLIHVAAGVARDRRSRGLRLNHPEATAIIASFLMEGARDGRTVAELMDAGRKVLSRDDVMDGVPEMLSSVQIEATFPDGTKLVTVHHPIP
;
A
#
# COMPACT_ATOMS: atom_id res chain seq x y z
N MET A 1 -12.93 20.75 4.15
CA MET A 1 -11.88 20.62 3.11
C MET A 1 -12.54 20.68 1.74
N ARG A 2 -11.85 21.20 0.71
CA ARG A 2 -12.34 21.18 -0.68
C ARG A 2 -11.56 20.10 -1.43
N LEU A 3 -11.96 18.84 -1.21
CA LEU A 3 -11.28 17.68 -1.79
C LEU A 3 -11.70 17.47 -3.23
N THR A 4 -10.72 17.35 -4.11
CA THR A 4 -10.90 16.84 -5.47
C THR A 4 -11.36 15.37 -5.43
N PRO A 5 -12.03 14.86 -6.48
CA PRO A 5 -12.39 13.45 -6.56
C PRO A 5 -11.20 12.50 -6.34
N HIS A 6 -10.04 12.84 -6.91
CA HIS A 6 -8.80 12.08 -6.75
C HIS A 6 -8.32 12.00 -5.30
N GLU A 7 -8.42 13.10 -4.55
CA GLU A 7 -8.06 13.09 -3.12
C GLU A 7 -9.06 12.28 -2.30
N GLN A 8 -10.35 12.26 -2.67
CA GLN A 8 -11.34 11.41 -2.01
C GLN A 8 -11.08 9.92 -2.27
N GLU A 9 -10.70 9.54 -3.49
CA GLU A 9 -10.31 8.17 -3.82
C GLU A 9 -9.08 7.71 -3.01
N ARG A 10 -8.08 8.58 -2.83
CA ARG A 10 -6.93 8.29 -1.96
C ARG A 10 -7.35 8.04 -0.51
N LEU A 11 -8.31 8.80 0.02
CA LEU A 11 -8.84 8.55 1.36
C LEU A 11 -9.49 7.16 1.48
N LEU A 12 -10.19 6.68 0.43
CA LEU A 12 -10.78 5.34 0.43
C LEU A 12 -9.70 4.24 0.55
N ILE A 13 -8.50 4.45 -0.01
CA ILE A 13 -7.38 3.52 0.16
C ILE A 13 -6.95 3.46 1.63
N HIS A 14 -6.84 4.59 2.33
CA HIS A 14 -6.51 4.60 3.76
C HIS A 14 -7.58 3.93 4.61
N VAL A 15 -8.87 4.13 4.27
CA VAL A 15 -9.99 3.43 4.94
C VAL A 15 -9.90 1.92 4.73
N ALA A 16 -9.68 1.47 3.49
CA ALA A 16 -9.53 0.05 3.18
C ALA A 16 -8.32 -0.56 3.91
N ALA A 17 -7.19 0.15 3.95
CA ALA A 17 -6.00 -0.27 4.69
C ALA A 17 -6.26 -0.36 6.20
N GLY A 18 -7.03 0.56 6.78
CA GLY A 18 -7.46 0.52 8.17
C GLY A 18 -8.27 -0.75 8.47
N VAL A 19 -9.30 -1.03 7.67
CA VAL A 19 -10.12 -2.24 7.80
C VAL A 19 -9.26 -3.51 7.66
N ALA A 20 -8.31 -3.54 6.73
CA ALA A 20 -7.38 -4.65 6.55
C ALA A 20 -6.47 -4.86 7.76
N ARG A 21 -5.90 -3.78 8.33
CA ARG A 21 -5.08 -3.84 9.55
C ARG A 21 -5.89 -4.37 10.74
N ASP A 22 -7.14 -3.95 10.90
CA ASP A 22 -8.04 -4.44 11.95
C ASP A 22 -8.39 -5.93 11.79
N ARG A 23 -8.47 -6.43 10.55
CA ARG A 23 -8.65 -7.86 10.28
C ARG A 23 -7.38 -8.64 10.65
N ARG A 24 -6.21 -8.17 10.21
CA ARG A 24 -4.91 -8.78 10.53
C ARG A 24 -4.63 -8.80 12.04
N SER A 25 -4.98 -7.74 12.77
CA SER A 25 -4.77 -7.68 14.22
C SER A 25 -5.60 -8.70 15.01
N ARG A 26 -6.70 -9.19 14.42
CA ARG A 26 -7.51 -10.31 14.94
C ARG A 26 -7.04 -11.69 14.45
N GLY A 27 -5.90 -11.77 13.76
CA GLY A 27 -5.30 -13.02 13.30
C GLY A 27 -5.81 -13.53 11.94
N LEU A 28 -6.53 -12.71 11.17
CA LEU A 28 -6.96 -13.10 9.82
C LEU A 28 -5.81 -12.91 8.81
N ARG A 29 -5.60 -13.93 7.96
CA ARG A 29 -4.76 -13.81 6.76
C ARG A 29 -5.47 -12.94 5.75
N LEU A 30 -4.74 -11.98 5.17
CA LEU A 30 -5.29 -10.98 4.26
C LEU A 30 -5.55 -11.55 2.86
N ASN A 31 -6.65 -11.13 2.24
CA ASN A 31 -6.90 -11.39 0.82
C ASN A 31 -6.18 -10.36 -0.09
N HIS A 32 -6.32 -10.54 -1.40
CA HIS A 32 -5.68 -9.70 -2.41
C HIS A 32 -5.96 -8.18 -2.25
N PRO A 33 -7.21 -7.69 -2.23
CA PRO A 33 -7.47 -6.25 -2.09
C PRO A 33 -7.01 -5.68 -0.74
N GLU A 34 -7.04 -6.46 0.34
CA GLU A 34 -6.55 -6.03 1.64
C GLU A 34 -5.02 -5.83 1.64
N ALA A 35 -4.28 -6.78 1.07
CA ALA A 35 -2.84 -6.68 0.92
C ALA A 35 -2.44 -5.45 0.09
N THR A 36 -3.10 -5.27 -1.07
CA THR A 36 -2.90 -4.10 -1.94
C THR A 36 -3.17 -2.79 -1.20
N ALA A 37 -4.26 -2.71 -0.43
CA ALA A 37 -4.61 -1.49 0.31
C ALA A 37 -3.56 -1.15 1.38
N ILE A 38 -3.07 -2.14 2.14
CA ILE A 38 -2.04 -1.91 3.15
C ILE A 38 -0.75 -1.39 2.52
N ILE A 39 -0.29 -2.02 1.43
CA ILE A 39 0.93 -1.61 0.73
C ILE A 39 0.75 -0.22 0.12
N ALA A 40 -0.36 0.05 -0.58
CA ALA A 40 -0.63 1.36 -1.17
C ALA A 40 -0.70 2.47 -0.11
N SER A 41 -1.37 2.23 1.02
CA SER A 41 -1.39 3.15 2.16
C SER A 41 0.01 3.40 2.71
N PHE A 42 0.83 2.36 2.86
CA PHE A 42 2.21 2.52 3.34
C PHE A 42 3.05 3.41 2.41
N LEU A 43 2.91 3.25 1.09
CA LEU A 43 3.64 4.05 0.12
C LEU A 43 3.21 5.52 0.14
N MET A 44 1.90 5.79 0.27
CA MET A 44 1.40 7.16 0.38
C MET A 44 1.88 7.86 1.66
N GLU A 45 1.85 7.18 2.81
CA GLU A 45 2.38 7.73 4.06
C GLU A 45 3.90 7.93 3.98
N GLY A 46 4.63 6.99 3.40
CA GLY A 46 6.07 7.13 3.22
C GLY A 46 6.47 8.31 2.31
N ALA A 47 5.68 8.58 1.26
CA ALA A 47 5.85 9.78 0.45
C ALA A 47 5.57 11.06 1.27
N ARG A 48 4.53 11.02 2.12
CA ARG A 48 4.21 12.13 3.03
C ARG A 48 5.31 12.38 4.08
N ASP A 49 6.00 11.34 4.52
CA ASP A 49 7.15 11.39 5.42
C ASP A 49 8.43 11.93 4.73
N GLY A 50 8.39 12.14 3.41
CA GLY A 50 9.51 12.67 2.64
C GLY A 50 10.55 11.62 2.24
N ARG A 51 10.20 10.32 2.32
CA ARG A 51 11.06 9.24 1.82
C ARG A 51 11.20 9.32 0.31
N THR A 52 12.29 8.78 -0.23
CA THR A 52 12.49 8.78 -1.69
C THR A 52 11.68 7.68 -2.37
N VAL A 53 11.41 7.84 -3.67
CA VAL A 53 10.75 6.79 -4.48
C VAL A 53 11.51 5.47 -4.38
N ALA A 54 12.84 5.50 -4.51
CA ALA A 54 13.69 4.32 -4.43
C ALA A 54 13.58 3.60 -3.07
N GLU A 55 13.61 4.36 -1.96
CA GLU A 55 13.42 3.78 -0.63
C GLU A 55 12.05 3.12 -0.45
N LEU A 56 11.00 3.68 -1.06
CA LEU A 56 9.65 3.12 -0.99
C LEU A 56 9.48 1.88 -1.86
N MET A 57 10.17 1.80 -3.00
CA MET A 57 10.22 0.57 -3.80
C MET A 57 10.77 -0.61 -3.00
N ASP A 58 11.85 -0.39 -2.25
CA ASP A 58 12.46 -1.44 -1.42
C ASP A 58 11.68 -1.73 -0.14
N ALA A 59 11.21 -0.69 0.54
CA ALA A 59 10.47 -0.86 1.79
C ALA A 59 9.07 -1.43 1.59
N GLY A 60 8.43 -1.17 0.44
CA GLY A 60 7.14 -1.75 0.08
C GLY A 60 7.16 -3.28 0.08
N ARG A 61 8.30 -3.90 -0.25
CA ARG A 61 8.51 -5.36 -0.23
C ARG A 61 8.65 -5.96 1.16
N LYS A 62 8.72 -5.12 2.21
CA LYS A 62 8.94 -5.52 3.61
C LYS A 62 7.69 -5.30 4.47
N VAL A 63 6.59 -4.85 3.87
CA VAL A 63 5.36 -4.49 4.60
C VAL A 63 4.56 -5.72 5.00
N LEU A 64 4.49 -6.71 4.11
CA LEU A 64 3.76 -7.96 4.30
C LEU A 64 4.65 -9.15 3.92
N SER A 65 4.51 -10.22 4.69
CA SER A 65 5.11 -11.52 4.41
C SER A 65 4.04 -12.50 3.88
N ARG A 66 4.47 -13.66 3.40
CA ARG A 66 3.56 -14.75 2.96
C ARG A 66 2.66 -15.25 4.09
N ASP A 67 3.11 -15.17 5.33
CA ASP A 67 2.33 -15.58 6.51
C ASP A 67 1.17 -14.62 6.80
N ASP A 68 1.27 -13.37 6.33
CA ASP A 68 0.25 -12.34 6.56
C ASP A 68 -0.93 -12.43 5.59
N VAL A 69 -0.78 -13.12 4.47
CA VAL A 69 -1.74 -13.14 3.36
C VAL A 69 -2.21 -14.56 3.07
N MET A 70 -3.39 -14.73 2.47
CA MET A 70 -3.91 -16.04 2.04
C MET A 70 -3.03 -16.68 0.96
N ASP A 71 -3.12 -18.00 0.81
CA ASP A 71 -2.37 -18.74 -0.21
C ASP A 71 -2.73 -18.25 -1.62
N GLY A 72 -1.73 -18.13 -2.50
CA GLY A 72 -1.87 -17.63 -3.87
C GLY A 72 -1.88 -16.10 -4.00
N VAL A 73 -2.08 -15.34 -2.90
CA VAL A 73 -2.04 -13.86 -2.95
C VAL A 73 -0.68 -13.32 -3.38
N PRO A 74 0.48 -13.83 -2.91
CA PRO A 74 1.80 -13.36 -3.35
C PRO A 74 2.00 -13.48 -4.86
N GLU A 75 1.50 -14.57 -5.46
CA GLU A 75 1.60 -14.83 -6.89
C GLU A 75 0.64 -13.98 -7.72
N MET A 76 -0.56 -13.70 -7.19
CA MET A 76 -1.54 -12.81 -7.84
C MET A 76 -1.10 -11.35 -7.84
N LEU A 77 -0.46 -10.89 -6.76
CA LEU A 77 -0.05 -9.49 -6.59
C LEU A 77 1.34 -9.23 -7.21
N SER A 78 1.40 -9.17 -8.53
CA SER A 78 2.66 -8.97 -9.27
C SER A 78 3.30 -7.59 -9.03
N SER A 79 2.48 -6.56 -8.83
CA SER A 79 2.95 -5.23 -8.45
C SER A 79 1.86 -4.41 -7.78
N VAL A 80 2.27 -3.42 -6.98
CA VAL A 80 1.42 -2.34 -6.48
C VAL A 80 1.96 -1.03 -7.03
N GLN A 81 1.10 -0.26 -7.68
CA GLN A 81 1.41 1.05 -8.25
C GLN A 81 0.56 2.11 -7.58
N ILE A 82 1.18 3.20 -7.13
CA ILE A 82 0.46 4.33 -6.54
C ILE A 82 1.13 5.65 -6.90
N GLU A 83 0.32 6.64 -7.25
CA GLU A 83 0.78 8.02 -7.32
C GLU A 83 0.66 8.65 -5.94
N ALA A 84 1.79 9.09 -5.39
CA ALA A 84 1.86 9.75 -4.11
C ALA A 84 2.49 11.15 -4.25
N THR A 85 2.10 12.06 -3.36
CA THR A 85 2.61 13.43 -3.35
C THR A 85 3.83 13.51 -2.44
N PHE A 86 5.02 13.65 -3.03
CA PHE A 86 6.29 13.84 -2.34
C PHE A 86 6.57 15.33 -2.11
N PRO A 87 7.58 15.69 -1.29
CA PRO A 87 7.99 17.09 -1.10
C PRO A 87 8.33 17.83 -2.40
N ASP A 88 8.76 17.10 -3.43
CA ASP A 88 9.14 17.63 -4.74
C ASP A 88 8.12 17.34 -5.85
N GLY A 89 6.90 16.92 -5.49
CA GLY A 89 5.78 16.75 -6.42
C GLY A 89 5.19 15.34 -6.46
N THR A 90 4.17 15.15 -7.29
CA THR A 90 3.51 13.85 -7.46
C THR A 90 4.37 12.92 -8.31
N LYS A 91 4.58 11.69 -7.83
CA LYS A 91 5.35 10.65 -8.53
C LYS A 91 4.65 9.31 -8.43
N LEU A 92 4.80 8.49 -9.47
CA LEU A 92 4.39 7.09 -9.48
C LEU A 92 5.45 6.24 -8.75
N VAL A 93 5.01 5.45 -7.78
CA VAL A 93 5.82 4.42 -7.11
C VAL A 93 5.31 3.06 -7.53
N THR A 94 6.21 2.20 -8.01
CA THR A 94 5.90 0.82 -8.39
C THR A 94 6.71 -0.14 -7.53
N VAL A 95 6.02 -0.98 -6.76
CA VAL A 95 6.63 -2.07 -6.01
C VAL A 95 6.35 -3.37 -6.76
N HIS A 96 7.38 -3.98 -7.32
CA HIS A 96 7.29 -5.31 -7.95
C HIS A 96 7.42 -6.41 -6.91
N HIS A 97 6.60 -7.45 -7.03
CA HIS A 97 6.56 -8.59 -6.11
C HIS A 97 6.65 -8.13 -4.64
N PRO A 98 5.66 -7.35 -4.17
CA PRO A 98 5.66 -6.73 -2.84
C PRO A 98 5.58 -7.75 -1.71
N ILE A 99 5.24 -9.02 -2.01
CA ILE A 99 5.22 -10.11 -1.05
C ILE A 99 6.14 -11.21 -1.63
N PRO A 100 7.43 -11.24 -1.26
CA PRO A 100 8.39 -12.21 -1.78
C PRO A 100 8.08 -13.65 -1.34
#